data_AF-A0A3M6VH61-F1
#
_entry.id   AF-A0A3M6VH61-F1
#
_cell.length_a   1.000
_cell.length_b   1.000
_cell.length_c   1.000
_cell.angle_alpha   90.00
_cell.angle_beta   90.00
_cell.angle_gamma   90.00
#
_symmetry.space_group_name_H-M   'P 1'
#
loop_
_entity.id
_entity.type
_entity.pdbx_description
1 polymer ?
#
loop_
_entity_poly.entity_id
_entity_poly.type
_entity_poly.pdbx_seq_one_letter_code
_entity_poly.pdbx_strand_id
1 'polypeptide(L)'
;MAKVLPDDPTSRHLVAFVGDGPMGITRWRPATEESGQVAIIEYLGIVENKRRQGYAKRFLRAVVEDIEAMYAQQPTHPQSLIAYVPQYDTFAGVRLFQSLGFQPTPKEEMAYDSSLLRMRIAWMQPLLDYQPRAKD
;
A
#
# COMPACT_ATOMS: atom_id res chain seq x y z
N MET A 1 -3.37 -12.28 33.51
CA MET A 1 -4.44 -11.59 32.76
C MET A 1 -3.99 -11.47 31.32
N ALA A 2 -4.73 -12.04 30.36
CA ALA A 2 -4.43 -11.86 28.94
C ALA A 2 -4.70 -10.40 28.57
N LYS A 3 -3.73 -9.74 27.94
CA LYS A 3 -3.88 -8.38 27.43
C LYS A 3 -4.90 -8.41 26.29
N VAL A 4 -6.11 -7.90 26.53
CA VAL A 4 -7.12 -7.74 25.47
C VAL A 4 -6.55 -6.73 24.47
N LEU A 5 -6.32 -7.18 23.24
CA LEU A 5 -5.93 -6.28 22.16
C LEU A 5 -7.18 -5.53 21.70
N PRO A 6 -7.13 -4.20 21.57
CA PRO A 6 -8.25 -3.44 21.04
C PRO A 6 -8.50 -3.86 19.59
N ASP A 7 -9.78 -4.05 19.25
CA ASP A 7 -10.20 -4.35 17.89
C ASP A 7 -10.03 -3.10 17.01
N ASP A 8 -9.56 -3.29 15.78
CA ASP A 8 -9.51 -2.24 14.76
C ASP A 8 -10.35 -2.69 13.57
N PRO A 9 -11.68 -2.49 13.64
CA PRO A 9 -12.61 -3.00 12.64
C PRO A 9 -12.49 -2.28 11.29
N THR A 10 -11.76 -1.16 11.24
CA THR A 10 -11.61 -0.35 10.03
C THR A 10 -10.43 -0.77 9.18
N SER A 11 -9.42 -1.40 9.81
CA SER A 11 -8.22 -1.86 9.12
C SER A 11 -8.44 -3.21 8.46
N ARG A 12 -7.95 -3.33 7.23
CA ARG A 12 -7.89 -4.60 6.51
C ARG A 12 -6.45 -5.06 6.44
N HIS A 13 -6.24 -6.34 6.70
CA HIS A 13 -4.93 -6.98 6.65
C HIS A 13 -4.94 -7.95 5.49
N LEU A 14 -4.00 -7.79 4.56
CA LEU A 14 -3.86 -8.67 3.42
C LEU A 14 -2.61 -9.50 3.60
N VAL A 15 -2.75 -10.80 3.33
CA VAL A 15 -1.64 -11.76 3.34
C VAL A 15 -1.62 -12.46 2.00
N ALA A 16 -0.50 -12.39 1.30
CA ALA A 16 -0.27 -13.10 0.05
C ALA A 16 0.45 -14.42 0.32
N PHE A 17 0.02 -15.49 -0.35
CA PHE A 17 0.58 -16.83 -0.21
C PHE A 17 1.20 -17.33 -1.52
N VAL A 18 2.18 -18.22 -1.40
CA VAL A 18 2.69 -19.07 -2.49
C VAL A 18 2.66 -20.51 -2.00
N GLY A 19 1.72 -21.32 -2.50
CA GLY A 19 1.33 -22.56 -1.82
C GLY A 19 0.78 -22.23 -0.44
N ASP A 20 1.25 -22.94 0.59
CA ASP A 20 0.82 -22.71 1.99
C ASP A 20 1.71 -21.71 2.74
N GLY A 21 2.75 -21.18 2.09
CA GLY A 21 3.70 -20.27 2.71
C GLY A 21 3.29 -18.80 2.57
N PRO A 22 3.15 -18.02 3.66
CA PRO A 22 2.94 -16.58 3.56
C PRO A 22 4.18 -15.92 2.96
N MET A 23 3.95 -15.11 1.94
CA MET A 23 4.98 -14.41 1.18
C MET A 23 4.95 -12.90 1.43
N GLY A 24 3.77 -12.33 1.60
CA GLY A 24 3.60 -10.89 1.71
C GLY A 24 2.56 -10.51 2.75
N ILE A 25 2.78 -9.38 3.39
CA ILE A 25 1.83 -8.76 4.31
C ILE A 25 1.66 -7.29 3.96
N THR A 26 0.46 -6.77 4.14
CA THR A 26 0.23 -5.34 4.27
C THR A 26 -0.99 -5.12 5.16
N ARG A 27 -1.12 -3.90 5.66
CA ARG A 27 -2.35 -3.38 6.23
C ARG A 27 -2.79 -2.19 5.40
N TRP A 28 -4.08 -1.99 5.23
CA TRP A 28 -4.58 -0.69 4.85
C TRP A 28 -5.78 -0.29 5.68
N ARG A 29 -6.02 1.01 5.80
CA ARG A 29 -7.17 1.55 6.53
C ARG A 29 -7.71 2.84 5.90
N PRO A 30 -9.01 3.13 6.05
CA PRO A 30 -9.55 4.45 5.79
C PRO A 30 -8.97 5.47 6.79
N ALA A 31 -8.81 6.72 6.36
CA ALA A 31 -8.47 7.83 7.24
C ALA A 31 -9.03 9.14 6.69
N THR A 32 -9.07 10.16 7.53
CA THR A 32 -9.44 11.53 7.14
C THR A 32 -8.25 12.43 7.41
N GLU A 33 -7.83 13.16 6.38
CA GLU A 33 -6.84 14.23 6.47
C GLU A 33 -7.51 15.58 6.17
N GLU A 34 -6.79 16.69 6.38
CA GLU A 34 -7.29 18.04 6.09
C GLU A 34 -7.82 18.19 4.65
N SER A 35 -7.21 17.49 3.69
CA SER A 35 -7.64 17.51 2.30
C SER A 35 -8.93 16.72 2.04
N GLY A 36 -9.25 15.71 2.86
CA GLY A 36 -10.43 14.86 2.73
C GLY A 36 -10.19 13.40 3.14
N GLN A 37 -11.06 12.51 2.66
CA GLN A 37 -10.93 11.07 2.89
C GLN A 37 -9.74 10.50 2.10
N VAL A 38 -8.98 9.61 2.73
CA VAL A 38 -7.82 8.92 2.13
C VAL A 38 -7.82 7.45 2.53
N ALA A 39 -7.13 6.62 1.75
CA ALA A 39 -6.82 5.24 2.13
C ALA A 39 -5.32 5.10 2.34
N ILE A 40 -4.92 4.61 3.51
CA ILE A 40 -3.51 4.53 3.91
C ILE A 40 -3.06 3.07 3.86
N ILE A 41 -2.02 2.80 3.08
CA ILE A 41 -1.31 1.53 2.97
C ILE A 41 -0.11 1.56 3.92
N GLU A 42 -0.05 0.57 4.82
CA GLU A 42 0.94 0.44 5.87
C GLU A 42 1.58 -0.97 5.80
N TYR A 43 2.80 -1.07 6.34
CA TYR A 43 3.48 -2.34 6.58
C TYR A 43 3.60 -3.28 5.36
N LEU A 44 3.74 -2.74 4.15
CA LEU A 44 3.97 -3.58 2.97
C LEU A 44 5.33 -4.27 3.07
N GLY A 45 5.30 -5.60 3.18
CA GLY A 45 6.48 -6.43 3.34
C GLY A 45 6.42 -7.67 2.46
N ILE A 46 7.56 -8.08 1.93
CA ILE A 46 7.75 -9.36 1.23
C ILE A 46 8.89 -10.12 1.90
N VAL A 47 8.66 -11.41 2.16
CA VAL A 47 9.68 -12.32 2.70
C VAL A 47 10.93 -12.32 1.83
N GLU A 48 12.09 -12.35 2.47
CA GLU A 48 13.37 -12.08 1.82
C GLU A 48 13.64 -12.99 0.61
N ASN A 49 13.39 -14.28 0.75
CA ASN A 49 13.59 -15.29 -0.30
C ASN A 49 12.65 -15.15 -1.51
N LYS A 50 11.65 -14.27 -1.45
CA LYS A 50 10.73 -13.94 -2.56
C LYS A 50 10.93 -12.52 -3.11
N ARG A 51 11.90 -11.75 -2.59
CA ARG A 51 12.21 -10.40 -3.12
C ARG A 51 12.79 -10.48 -4.53
N ARG A 52 12.73 -9.36 -5.25
CA ARG A 52 13.25 -9.17 -6.64
C ARG A 52 12.62 -10.08 -7.72
N GLN A 53 11.53 -10.78 -7.43
CA GLN A 53 10.80 -11.66 -8.37
C GLN A 53 9.48 -11.05 -8.87
N GLY A 54 9.29 -9.73 -8.67
CA GLY A 54 8.08 -9.01 -9.08
C GLY A 54 6.84 -9.23 -8.20
N TYR A 55 6.92 -10.08 -7.17
CA TYR A 55 5.79 -10.35 -6.27
C TYR A 55 5.30 -9.11 -5.54
N ALA A 56 6.20 -8.24 -5.07
CA ALA A 56 5.82 -7.00 -4.39
C ALA A 56 4.92 -6.12 -5.27
N LYS A 57 5.22 -6.01 -6.58
CA LYS A 57 4.43 -5.20 -7.52
C LYS A 57 3.05 -5.81 -7.76
N ARG A 58 2.98 -7.12 -7.96
CA ARG A 58 1.70 -7.85 -8.10
C ARG A 58 0.85 -7.72 -6.83
N PHE A 59 1.48 -7.88 -5.68
CA PHE A 59 0.79 -7.80 -4.40
C PHE A 59 0.29 -6.38 -4.13
N LEU A 60 1.12 -5.35 -4.31
CA LEU A 60 0.70 -3.95 -4.15
C LEU A 60 -0.46 -3.60 -5.10
N ARG A 61 -0.50 -4.14 -6.33
CA ARG A 61 -1.65 -3.96 -7.22
C ARG A 61 -2.92 -4.59 -6.64
N ALA A 62 -2.85 -5.83 -6.16
CA ALA A 62 -3.98 -6.50 -5.51
C ALA A 62 -4.48 -5.73 -4.27
N VAL A 63 -3.57 -5.06 -3.54
CA VAL A 63 -3.95 -4.17 -2.43
C VAL A 63 -4.75 -2.98 -2.91
N VAL A 64 -4.33 -2.33 -4.01
CA VAL A 64 -5.10 -1.22 -4.60
C VAL A 64 -6.47 -1.71 -5.10
N GLU A 65 -6.52 -2.87 -5.75
CA GLU A 65 -7.77 -3.49 -6.21
C GLU A 65 -8.73 -3.80 -5.03
N ASP A 66 -8.22 -4.27 -3.88
CA ASP A 66 -9.03 -4.48 -2.66
C ASP A 66 -9.60 -3.15 -2.10
N ILE A 67 -8.81 -2.08 -2.14
CA ILE A 67 -9.26 -0.74 -1.75
C ILE A 67 -10.35 -0.25 -2.72
N GLU A 68 -10.12 -0.36 -4.03
CA GLU A 68 -11.10 -0.01 -5.07
C GLU A 68 -12.41 -0.78 -4.93
N ALA A 69 -12.33 -2.10 -4.72
CA ALA A 69 -13.51 -2.95 -4.52
C ALA A 69 -14.31 -2.57 -3.27
N MET A 70 -13.63 -2.20 -2.18
CA MET A 70 -14.27 -1.72 -0.95
C MET A 70 -15.03 -0.41 -1.20
N TYR A 71 -14.38 0.57 -1.84
CA TYR A 71 -14.99 1.88 -2.05
C TYR A 71 -15.97 1.92 -3.22
N ALA A 72 -15.96 0.96 -4.14
CA ALA A 72 -17.00 0.81 -5.16
C ALA A 72 -18.40 0.61 -4.55
N GLN A 73 -18.47 0.13 -3.31
CA GLN A 73 -19.72 -0.10 -2.57
C GLN A 73 -20.09 1.06 -1.64
N GLN A 74 -19.30 2.13 -1.61
CA GLN A 74 -19.48 3.27 -0.70
C GLN A 74 -19.88 4.55 -1.44
N PRO A 75 -20.70 5.43 -0.83
CA PRO A 75 -21.10 6.69 -1.44
C PRO A 75 -19.96 7.72 -1.52
N THR A 76 -18.93 7.54 -0.70
CA THR A 76 -17.78 8.43 -0.61
C THR A 76 -16.52 7.66 -0.99
N HIS A 77 -15.71 8.27 -1.86
CA HIS A 77 -14.42 7.72 -2.27
C HIS A 77 -13.28 8.50 -1.61
N PRO A 78 -12.14 7.83 -1.35
CA PRO A 78 -10.94 8.55 -0.95
C PRO A 78 -10.49 9.45 -2.11
N GLN A 79 -9.88 10.59 -1.79
CA GLN A 79 -9.28 11.47 -2.78
C GLN A 79 -7.90 10.99 -3.20
N SER A 80 -7.23 10.24 -2.33
CA SER A 80 -5.91 9.70 -2.61
C SER A 80 -5.60 8.44 -1.83
N LEU A 81 -4.69 7.66 -2.38
CA LEU A 81 -4.00 6.59 -1.68
C LEU A 81 -2.69 7.13 -1.13
N ILE A 82 -2.39 6.76 0.11
CA ILE A 82 -1.17 7.14 0.81
C ILE A 82 -0.42 5.88 1.20
N ALA A 83 0.91 5.94 1.13
CA ALA A 83 1.78 4.89 1.65
C ALA A 83 2.90 5.48 2.49
N TYR A 84 3.28 4.79 3.56
CA TYR A 84 4.47 5.11 4.34
C TYR A 84 5.58 4.09 4.05
N VAL A 85 6.68 4.56 3.49
CA VAL A 85 7.77 3.72 2.96
C VAL A 85 9.07 3.98 3.74
N PRO A 86 9.74 2.98 4.34
CA PRO A 86 10.95 3.21 5.15
C PRO A 86 12.11 3.89 4.40
N GLN A 87 12.66 4.99 4.92
CA GLN A 87 13.71 5.79 4.27
C GLN A 87 15.10 5.13 4.29
N TYR A 88 15.45 4.42 5.37
CA TYR A 88 16.82 4.04 5.66
C TYR A 88 17.41 2.92 4.77
N ASP A 89 16.64 2.35 3.82
CA ASP A 89 17.15 1.24 2.98
C ASP A 89 16.44 1.05 1.62
N THR A 90 15.63 1.99 1.13
CA THR A 90 14.61 1.61 0.12
C THR A 90 14.56 2.43 -1.16
N PHE A 91 15.67 2.49 -1.90
CA PHE A 91 15.56 2.72 -3.35
C PHE A 91 14.57 1.71 -3.97
N ALA A 92 14.60 0.45 -3.53
CA ALA A 92 13.68 -0.58 -4.00
C ALA A 92 12.21 -0.34 -3.60
N GLY A 93 11.94 0.10 -2.37
CA GLY A 93 10.59 0.38 -1.87
C GLY A 93 10.00 1.61 -2.55
N VAL A 94 10.74 2.71 -2.59
CA VAL A 94 10.32 3.92 -3.31
C VAL A 94 10.07 3.63 -4.78
N ARG A 95 10.96 2.89 -5.46
CA ARG A 95 10.77 2.49 -6.87
C ARG A 95 9.56 1.59 -7.07
N LEU A 96 9.27 0.70 -6.12
CA LEU A 96 8.08 -0.15 -6.16
C LEU A 96 6.81 0.71 -6.21
N PHE A 97 6.65 1.64 -5.26
CA PHE A 97 5.49 2.53 -5.22
C PHE A 97 5.43 3.48 -6.43
N GLN A 98 6.57 4.05 -6.85
CA GLN A 98 6.66 4.84 -8.08
C GLN A 98 6.23 4.06 -9.32
N SER A 99 6.49 2.75 -9.38
CA SER A 99 6.08 1.91 -10.52
C SER A 99 4.56 1.72 -10.65
N LEU A 100 3.80 2.11 -9.62
CA LEU A 100 2.34 2.22 -9.63
C LEU A 100 1.84 3.67 -9.70
N GLY A 101 2.73 4.65 -9.84
CA GLY A 101 2.38 6.07 -9.99
C GLY A 101 2.44 6.91 -8.71
N PHE A 102 2.72 6.30 -7.54
CA PHE A 102 2.89 7.05 -6.30
C PHE A 102 4.07 8.02 -6.38
N GLN A 103 3.85 9.24 -5.89
CA GLN A 103 4.86 10.28 -5.82
C GLN A 103 5.19 10.61 -4.35
N PRO A 104 6.44 10.94 -4.01
CA PRO A 104 6.78 11.41 -2.67
C PRO A 104 6.05 12.72 -2.38
N THR A 105 5.48 12.83 -1.18
CA THR A 105 4.91 14.09 -0.70
C THR A 105 6.06 15.06 -0.34
N PRO A 106 5.93 16.37 -0.64
CA PRO A 106 6.88 17.38 -0.16
C PRO A 106 7.09 17.31 1.36
N LYS A 107 8.32 17.60 1.81
CA LYS A 107 8.77 17.44 3.20
C LYS A 107 7.94 18.19 4.26
N GLU A 108 7.15 19.17 3.86
CA GLU A 108 6.35 20.03 4.75
C GLU A 108 5.09 19.33 5.32
N GLU A 109 4.67 18.19 4.75
CA GLU A 109 3.54 17.36 5.24
C GLU A 109 4.00 16.11 6.04
N MET A 110 5.29 16.03 6.42
CA MET A 110 5.83 14.85 7.12
C MET A 110 5.53 14.89 8.62
N ALA A 111 4.46 14.21 9.06
CA ALA A 111 4.18 14.02 10.48
C ALA A 111 4.96 12.83 11.08
N TYR A 112 5.76 13.15 12.12
CA TYR A 112 6.09 12.35 13.32
C TYR A 112 6.81 10.98 13.21
N ASP A 113 7.63 10.74 12.19
CA ASP A 113 8.74 9.78 12.26
C ASP A 113 9.70 10.05 11.09
N SER A 114 10.94 10.45 11.37
CA SER A 114 11.93 10.73 10.31
C SER A 114 12.36 9.49 9.53
N SER A 115 11.91 8.29 9.93
CA SER A 115 12.25 7.03 9.30
C SER A 115 11.36 6.62 8.13
N LEU A 116 10.24 7.29 7.88
CA LEU A 116 9.29 6.94 6.81
C LEU A 116 9.14 8.07 5.78
N LEU A 117 9.08 7.71 4.51
CA LEU A 117 8.73 8.58 3.39
C LEU A 117 7.24 8.42 3.09
N ARG A 118 6.50 9.52 3.15
CA ARG A 118 5.10 9.55 2.71
C ARG A 118 5.03 9.63 1.18
N MET A 119 4.26 8.73 0.58
CA MET A 119 4.00 8.69 -0.86
C MET A 119 2.51 8.76 -1.12
N ARG A 120 2.10 9.40 -2.22
CA ARG A 120 0.70 9.68 -2.56
C ARG A 120 0.42 9.41 -4.03
N ILE A 121 -0.77 8.92 -4.36
CA ILE A 121 -1.36 8.95 -5.70
C ILE A 121 -2.82 9.41 -5.61
N ALA A 122 -3.28 10.20 -6.58
CA ALA A 122 -4.67 10.61 -6.66
C ALA A 122 -5.58 9.41 -6.97
N TRP A 123 -6.73 9.35 -6.31
CA TRP A 123 -7.77 8.39 -6.65
C TRP A 123 -8.27 8.67 -8.07
N MET A 124 -8.43 7.64 -8.90
CA MET A 124 -8.73 7.70 -10.34
C MET A 124 -7.57 8.00 -11.30
N GLN A 125 -6.32 8.10 -10.83
CA GLN A 125 -5.19 8.07 -11.76
C GLN A 125 -4.92 6.60 -12.17
N PRO A 126 -4.99 6.23 -13.46
CA PRO A 126 -4.78 4.85 -13.86
C PRO A 126 -3.40 4.36 -13.41
N LEU A 127 -3.38 3.23 -12.70
CA LEU A 127 -2.14 2.54 -12.37
C LEU A 127 -1.42 2.26 -13.69
N LEU A 128 -0.14 2.65 -13.80
CA LEU A 128 0.64 2.41 -15.02
C LEU A 128 0.52 0.93 -15.44
N ASP A 129 -0.05 0.70 -16.61
CA ASP A 129 -0.39 -0.62 -17.12
C ASP A 129 0.87 -1.49 -17.25
N TYR A 130 0.85 -2.63 -16.55
CA TYR A 130 1.75 -3.73 -16.84
C TYR A 130 1.00 -4.65 -17.78
N GLN A 131 1.36 -4.63 -19.06
CA GLN A 131 0.98 -5.70 -19.96
C GLN A 131 1.79 -6.94 -19.58
N PRO A 132 1.17 -8.06 -19.17
CA PRO A 132 1.89 -9.32 -19.08
C PRO A 132 2.42 -9.62 -20.48
N ARG A 133 3.73 -9.82 -20.63
CA ARG A 133 4.26 -10.37 -21.89
C ARG A 133 3.52 -11.67 -22.13
N ALA A 134 2.81 -11.74 -23.27
CA ALA A 134 2.37 -13.00 -23.82
C ALA A 134 3.59 -13.93 -23.85
N LYS A 135 3.43 -15.13 -23.30
CA LYS A 135 4.43 -16.18 -23.47
C LYS A 135 4.36 -16.58 -24.94
N ASP A 136 5.44 -16.32 -25.68
CA ASP A 136 5.76 -17.03 -26.91
C ASP A 136 6.13 -18.49 -26.60
#